data_AF-A0A3B1C3V7-F1
#
_entry.id   AF-A0A3B1C3V7-F1
#
_cell.length_a   1.000
_cell.length_b   1.000
_cell.length_c   1.000
_cell.angle_alpha   90.00
_cell.angle_beta   90.00
_cell.angle_gamma   90.00
#
_symmetry.space_group_name_H-M   'P 1'
#
loop_
_entity.id
_entity.type
_entity.pdbx_description
1 polymer ?
#
loop_
_entity_poly.entity_id
_entity_poly.type
_entity_poly.pdbx_seq_one_letter_code
_entity_poly.pdbx_strand_id
1 'polypeptide(L)'
;MKIFLALLFAASSSIVSPPYKTDKPMALISEGVFLMGSGPDEKEYGYKLDEARKSLASRRYKWFESEKRRQVNLESYSIDINLVTNKDYFKFVKATGHKVPFVNKKTWDGYHLAHSYKEVKRFLWKNKVFPENRGAHPVVLVDHADAKAYCQWRGLRLASEEEWEKAARGAKGRIFPWGDEFIPENLNSYDAGPYDTVPVGGYEKGKSVYGVYDMAGQVFEWTSTPAEQPGKYIVKGGSWDDYPGVTRAAAHHGRPEKIRHILIGFRCAGNR
;
A
#
# COMPACT_ATOMS: atom_id res chain seq x y z
N MET A 1 41.09 37.93 -30.31
CA MET A 1 40.96 37.13 -29.07
C MET A 1 39.48 36.78 -28.90
N LYS A 2 39.15 35.50 -28.73
CA LYS A 2 37.81 34.92 -28.98
C LYS A 2 36.75 35.39 -27.98
N ILE A 3 35.56 35.68 -28.52
CA ILE A 3 34.30 35.94 -27.83
C ILE A 3 33.80 34.61 -27.22
N PHE A 4 33.46 34.60 -25.93
CA PHE A 4 32.69 33.52 -25.31
C PHE A 4 31.36 34.08 -24.81
N LEU A 5 30.31 33.76 -25.55
CA LEU A 5 28.92 34.03 -25.21
C LEU A 5 28.45 32.87 -24.32
N ALA A 6 28.24 33.11 -23.02
CA ALA A 6 27.67 32.11 -22.12
C ALA A 6 26.14 32.12 -22.27
N LEU A 7 25.60 31.13 -22.99
CA LEU A 7 24.17 30.82 -22.97
C LEU A 7 23.81 30.15 -21.64
N LEU A 8 23.17 30.89 -20.74
CA LEU A 8 22.43 30.32 -19.61
C LEU A 8 21.15 29.67 -20.13
N PHE A 9 21.14 28.33 -20.21
CA PHE A 9 19.90 27.57 -20.34
C PHE A 9 19.19 27.56 -18.97
N ALA A 10 18.17 28.40 -18.84
CA ALA A 10 17.18 28.24 -17.78
C ALA A 10 16.32 27.01 -18.14
N ALA A 11 16.53 25.89 -17.44
CA ALA A 11 15.62 24.75 -17.50
C ALA A 11 14.30 25.14 -16.82
N SER A 12 13.34 25.60 -17.61
CA SER A 12 11.96 25.76 -17.16
C SER A 12 11.36 24.37 -16.90
N SER A 13 11.30 23.95 -15.64
CA SER A 13 10.47 22.81 -15.23
C SER A 13 9.00 23.20 -15.37
N SER A 14 8.43 22.97 -16.54
CA SER A 14 6.99 23.09 -16.76
C SER A 14 6.29 21.94 -16.02
N ILE A 15 5.80 22.24 -14.82
CA ILE A 15 4.80 21.42 -14.12
C ILE A 15 3.51 21.60 -14.91
N VAL A 16 3.20 20.63 -15.78
CA VAL A 16 1.85 20.44 -16.29
C VAL A 16 1.38 19.11 -15.73
N SER A 17 0.71 19.15 -14.59
CA SER A 17 -0.07 18.02 -14.07
C SER A 17 -1.55 18.37 -14.21
N PRO A 18 -2.40 17.48 -14.75
CA PRO A 18 -3.84 17.71 -14.82
C PRO A 18 -4.41 17.95 -13.41
N PRO A 19 -5.50 18.72 -13.25
CA PRO A 19 -6.02 19.05 -11.93
C PRO A 19 -6.69 17.81 -11.34
N TYR A 20 -5.92 16.98 -10.62
CA TYR A 20 -6.50 15.93 -9.80
C TYR A 20 -7.49 16.57 -8.83
N LYS A 21 -8.67 15.96 -8.64
CA LYS A 21 -9.78 16.55 -7.85
C LYS A 21 -9.46 16.80 -6.36
N THR A 22 -8.22 16.59 -5.92
CA THR A 22 -7.72 16.84 -4.56
C THR A 22 -6.20 17.05 -4.54
N ASP A 23 -5.71 18.01 -3.73
CA ASP A 23 -4.29 18.32 -3.44
C ASP A 23 -3.57 17.26 -2.58
N LYS A 24 -3.76 15.96 -2.82
CA LYS A 24 -3.00 14.93 -2.09
C LYS A 24 -1.61 14.80 -2.73
N PRO A 25 -0.51 14.94 -1.97
CA PRO A 25 0.82 14.92 -2.54
C PRO A 25 1.17 13.52 -3.07
N MET A 26 1.82 13.48 -4.23
CA MET A 26 2.27 12.26 -4.89
C MET A 26 3.79 12.31 -5.09
N ALA A 27 4.45 11.17 -4.94
CA ALA A 27 5.86 11.00 -5.27
C ALA A 27 6.00 10.64 -6.75
N LEU A 28 6.93 11.30 -7.44
CA LEU A 28 7.34 10.91 -8.79
C LEU A 28 8.32 9.74 -8.70
N ILE A 29 7.98 8.63 -9.36
CA ILE A 29 8.87 7.49 -9.53
C ILE A 29 9.44 7.56 -10.94
N SER A 30 10.76 7.74 -11.03
CA SER A 30 11.44 7.79 -12.32
C SER A 30 11.29 6.49 -13.09
N GLU A 31 11.27 6.61 -14.42
CA GLU A 31 11.32 5.46 -15.33
C GLU A 31 12.57 4.60 -15.09
N GLY A 32 12.55 3.39 -15.64
CA GLY A 32 13.71 2.50 -15.67
C GLY A 32 13.52 1.19 -14.91
N VAL A 33 14.58 0.40 -14.97
CA VAL A 33 14.61 -0.96 -14.45
C VAL A 33 14.70 -0.99 -12.92
N PHE A 34 13.96 -1.89 -12.29
CA PHE A 34 14.16 -2.26 -10.89
C PHE A 34 14.16 -3.78 -10.70
N LEU A 35 14.75 -4.22 -9.59
CA LEU A 35 14.71 -5.61 -9.16
C LEU A 35 13.43 -5.87 -8.35
N MET A 36 12.50 -6.62 -8.94
CA MET A 36 11.24 -7.06 -8.31
C MET A 36 11.38 -8.47 -7.74
N GLY A 37 10.60 -8.79 -6.71
CA GLY A 37 10.47 -10.11 -6.09
C GLY A 37 11.68 -10.53 -5.26
N SER A 38 11.63 -11.74 -4.71
CA SER A 38 12.62 -12.27 -3.78
C SER A 38 13.44 -13.41 -4.37
N GLY A 39 14.73 -13.44 -4.02
CA GLY A 39 15.57 -14.63 -4.19
C GLY A 39 15.38 -15.62 -3.02
N PRO A 40 15.99 -16.81 -3.08
CA PRO A 40 15.88 -17.82 -2.02
C PRO A 40 16.24 -17.28 -0.62
N ASP A 41 17.34 -16.54 -0.50
CA ASP A 41 17.81 -16.01 0.79
C ASP A 41 16.85 -14.98 1.38
N GLU A 42 16.22 -14.15 0.55
CA GLU A 42 15.26 -13.13 0.97
C GLU A 42 13.93 -13.76 1.42
N LYS A 43 13.50 -14.85 0.77
CA LYS A 43 12.36 -15.66 1.22
C LYS A 43 12.65 -16.34 2.55
N GLU A 44 13.83 -16.96 2.67
CA GLU A 44 14.24 -17.64 3.89
C GLU A 44 14.40 -16.66 5.07
N TYR A 45 14.92 -15.45 4.81
CA TYR A 45 14.93 -14.38 5.79
C TYR A 45 13.52 -14.01 6.25
N GLY A 46 12.57 -13.87 5.31
CA GLY A 46 11.15 -13.66 5.62
C GLY A 46 10.56 -14.74 6.52
N TYR A 47 10.84 -16.02 6.24
CA TYR A 47 10.36 -17.11 7.09
C TYR A 47 10.98 -17.04 8.49
N LYS A 48 12.30 -16.86 8.59
CA LYS A 48 13.00 -16.75 9.88
C LYS A 48 12.51 -15.57 10.72
N LEU A 49 12.14 -14.46 10.09
CA LEU A 49 11.54 -13.33 10.77
C LEU A 49 10.25 -13.74 11.49
N ASP A 50 9.33 -14.42 10.82
CA ASP A 50 8.07 -14.88 11.43
C ASP A 50 8.30 -15.98 12.48
N GLU A 51 9.24 -16.91 12.21
CA GLU A 51 9.58 -18.01 13.12
C GLU A 51 10.19 -17.52 14.44
N ALA A 52 10.97 -16.43 14.39
CA ALA A 52 11.47 -15.77 15.59
C ALA A 52 10.35 -15.22 16.49
N ARG A 53 9.15 -14.99 15.94
CA ARG A 53 7.92 -14.66 16.68
C ARG A 53 7.04 -15.88 16.94
N LYS A 54 7.62 -17.08 16.85
CA LYS A 54 6.97 -18.39 17.08
C LYS A 54 5.80 -18.66 16.12
N SER A 55 5.79 -18.01 14.95
CA SER A 55 4.80 -18.25 13.91
C SER A 55 5.40 -19.07 12.77
N LEU A 56 4.88 -20.28 12.57
CA LEU A 56 5.23 -21.13 11.42
C LEU A 56 4.25 -20.95 10.25
N ALA A 57 3.32 -20.01 10.32
CA ALA A 57 2.21 -19.89 9.38
C ALA A 57 2.72 -19.60 7.96
N SER A 58 3.60 -18.61 7.79
CA SER A 58 4.11 -18.23 6.47
C SER A 58 4.82 -19.38 5.77
N ARG A 59 5.68 -20.14 6.48
CA ARG A 59 6.35 -21.32 5.92
C ARG A 59 5.36 -22.45 5.64
N ARG A 60 4.48 -22.77 6.58
CA ARG A 60 3.47 -23.85 6.44
C ARG A 60 2.59 -23.63 5.21
N TYR A 61 2.19 -22.39 4.97
CA TYR A 61 1.32 -22.00 3.87
C TYR A 61 2.08 -21.47 2.64
N LYS A 62 3.42 -21.53 2.65
CA LYS A 62 4.28 -21.18 1.51
C LYS A 62 4.05 -19.76 0.97
N TRP A 63 3.84 -18.80 1.87
CA TRP A 63 3.40 -17.44 1.51
C TRP A 63 4.39 -16.68 0.60
N PHE A 64 5.68 -17.02 0.63
CA PHE A 64 6.71 -16.31 -0.13
C PHE A 64 7.14 -17.04 -1.41
N GLU A 65 6.55 -18.21 -1.71
CA GLU A 65 7.00 -19.04 -2.83
C GLU A 65 6.68 -18.42 -4.19
N SER A 66 5.57 -17.68 -4.31
CA SER A 66 5.17 -16.99 -5.54
C SER A 66 6.00 -15.73 -5.83
N GLU A 67 6.81 -15.26 -4.88
CA GLU A 67 7.73 -14.13 -5.11
C GLU A 67 8.83 -14.57 -6.09
N LYS A 68 8.89 -13.95 -7.27
CA LYS A 68 9.87 -14.31 -8.32
C LYS A 68 10.81 -13.15 -8.58
N ARG A 69 12.09 -13.32 -8.26
CA ARG A 69 13.12 -12.31 -8.56
C ARG A 69 13.25 -12.10 -10.07
N ARG A 70 13.01 -10.88 -10.55
CA ARG A 70 13.11 -10.50 -11.97
C ARG A 70 13.40 -9.02 -12.14
N GLN A 71 14.04 -8.65 -13.25
CA GLN A 71 14.13 -7.25 -13.67
C GLN A 71 12.82 -6.83 -14.33
N VAL A 72 12.34 -5.65 -13.96
CA VAL A 72 11.12 -5.05 -14.53
C VAL A 72 11.44 -3.63 -14.93
N ASN A 73 11.14 -3.28 -16.19
CA ASN A 73 11.24 -1.90 -16.66
C ASN A 73 9.87 -1.23 -16.55
N LEU A 74 9.81 -0.06 -15.92
CA LEU A 74 8.59 0.73 -15.80
C LEU A 74 8.81 2.12 -16.38
N GLU A 75 7.80 2.65 -17.05
CA GLU A 75 7.69 4.08 -17.36
C GLU A 75 7.65 4.92 -16.07
N SER A 76 7.84 6.23 -16.19
CA SER A 76 7.65 7.12 -15.05
C SER A 76 6.17 7.24 -14.66
N TYR A 77 5.88 7.31 -13.37
CA TYR A 77 4.52 7.48 -12.84
C TYR A 77 4.56 8.22 -11.51
N SER A 78 3.40 8.70 -11.08
CA SER A 78 3.23 9.27 -9.74
C SER A 78 2.43 8.32 -8.87
N ILE A 79 2.75 8.24 -7.58
CA ILE A 79 2.02 7.46 -6.59
C ILE A 79 1.75 8.30 -5.34
N ASP A 80 0.57 8.15 -4.72
CA ASP A 80 0.26 8.89 -3.49
C ASP A 80 1.33 8.63 -2.41
N ILE A 81 1.81 9.71 -1.77
CA ILE A 81 2.79 9.63 -0.68
C ILE A 81 2.22 8.88 0.53
N ASN A 82 0.92 9.00 0.77
CA ASN A 82 0.20 8.39 1.87
C ASN A 82 -1.00 7.58 1.37
N LEU A 83 -1.38 6.54 2.12
CA LEU A 83 -2.65 5.81 1.96
C LEU A 83 -3.85 6.77 1.87
N VAL A 84 -4.92 6.34 1.20
CA VAL A 84 -6.20 7.07 1.21
C VAL A 84 -6.79 7.04 2.61
N THR A 85 -7.11 8.21 3.16
CA THR A 85 -7.65 8.31 4.53
C THR A 85 -9.18 8.22 4.57
N ASN A 86 -9.76 8.01 5.75
CA ASN A 86 -11.22 8.10 5.92
C ASN A 86 -11.77 9.48 5.52
N LYS A 87 -11.06 10.57 5.83
CA LYS A 87 -11.45 11.94 5.44
C LYS A 87 -11.42 12.12 3.93
N ASP A 88 -10.42 11.53 3.26
CA ASP A 88 -10.33 11.55 1.80
C ASP A 88 -11.47 10.77 1.15
N TYR A 89 -11.74 9.56 1.62
CA TYR A 89 -12.84 8.73 1.13
C TYR A 89 -14.22 9.35 1.42
N PHE A 90 -14.35 10.09 2.52
CA PHE A 90 -15.58 10.79 2.86
C PHE A 90 -15.93 11.87 1.82
N LYS A 91 -14.94 12.60 1.30
CA LYS A 91 -15.14 13.56 0.20
C LYS A 91 -15.70 12.88 -1.04
N PHE A 92 -15.16 11.70 -1.38
CA PHE A 92 -15.65 10.88 -2.50
C PHE A 92 -17.11 10.47 -2.27
N VAL A 93 -17.44 9.86 -1.13
CA VAL A 93 -18.82 9.47 -0.78
C VAL A 93 -19.78 10.66 -0.85
N LYS A 94 -19.39 11.82 -0.33
CA LYS A 94 -20.21 13.04 -0.37
C LYS A 94 -20.43 13.55 -1.79
N ALA A 95 -19.43 13.44 -2.65
CA ALA A 95 -19.50 13.94 -4.03
C ALA A 95 -20.27 13.01 -4.98
N THR A 96 -20.26 11.70 -4.73
CA THR A 96 -20.77 10.71 -5.69
C THR A 96 -21.96 9.90 -5.18
N GLY A 97 -22.23 9.93 -3.87
CA GLY A 97 -23.20 9.04 -3.24
C GLY A 97 -22.73 7.59 -3.14
N HIS A 98 -21.44 7.30 -3.39
CA HIS A 98 -20.87 5.96 -3.32
C HIS A 98 -21.05 5.30 -1.94
N LYS A 99 -21.08 3.98 -1.90
CA LYS A 99 -21.28 3.21 -0.67
C LYS A 99 -20.17 3.46 0.35
N VAL A 100 -20.55 3.57 1.62
CA VAL A 100 -19.60 3.73 2.72
C VAL A 100 -18.96 2.40 3.12
N PRO A 101 -17.74 2.42 3.67
CA PRO A 101 -17.11 1.22 4.20
C PRO A 101 -17.96 0.58 5.31
N PHE A 102 -18.41 -0.64 5.05
CA PHE A 102 -19.31 -1.37 5.93
C PHE A 102 -19.24 -2.87 5.67
N VAL A 103 -19.41 -3.68 6.71
CA VAL A 103 -19.63 -5.12 6.64
C VAL A 103 -20.56 -5.52 7.78
N ASN A 104 -21.54 -6.39 7.53
CA ASN A 104 -22.41 -6.91 8.58
C ASN A 104 -21.81 -8.17 9.22
N LYS A 105 -22.35 -8.57 10.38
CA LYS A 105 -21.85 -9.72 11.14
C LYS A 105 -21.85 -11.02 10.31
N LYS A 106 -22.96 -11.33 9.65
CA LYS A 106 -23.11 -12.57 8.86
C LYS A 106 -22.04 -12.66 7.77
N THR A 107 -21.81 -11.57 7.04
CA THR A 107 -20.79 -11.50 5.99
C THR A 107 -19.38 -11.63 6.59
N TRP A 108 -19.09 -10.94 7.69
CA TRP A 108 -17.78 -11.01 8.34
C TRP A 108 -17.47 -12.41 8.89
N ASP A 109 -18.42 -13.03 9.60
CA ASP A 109 -18.25 -14.38 10.14
C ASP A 109 -18.00 -15.40 9.00
N GLY A 110 -18.67 -15.22 7.85
CA GLY A 110 -18.50 -16.05 6.66
C GLY A 110 -17.15 -15.91 5.96
N TYR A 111 -16.34 -14.90 6.31
CA TYR A 111 -14.97 -14.80 5.80
C TYR A 111 -13.99 -15.71 6.56
N HIS A 112 -14.36 -16.23 7.74
CA HIS A 112 -13.51 -17.09 8.59
C HIS A 112 -12.14 -16.46 8.90
N LEU A 113 -12.13 -15.15 9.20
CA LEU A 113 -10.93 -14.37 9.52
C LEU A 113 -10.58 -14.44 11.01
N ALA A 114 -9.34 -14.09 11.35
CA ALA A 114 -8.83 -14.14 12.73
C ALA A 114 -9.54 -13.16 13.69
N HIS A 115 -9.91 -11.97 13.22
CA HIS A 115 -10.57 -10.96 14.04
C HIS A 115 -12.06 -11.22 14.18
N SER A 116 -12.58 -11.11 15.40
CA SER A 116 -14.01 -11.23 15.68
C SER A 116 -14.79 -10.01 15.17
N TYR A 117 -16.09 -10.18 14.90
CA TYR A 117 -16.93 -9.04 14.53
C TYR A 117 -17.00 -7.94 15.61
N LYS A 118 -16.75 -8.29 16.89
CA LYS A 118 -16.69 -7.31 17.99
C LYS A 118 -15.55 -6.32 17.76
N GLU A 119 -14.40 -6.80 17.30
CA GLU A 119 -13.21 -5.98 17.03
C GLU A 119 -13.41 -5.10 15.79
N VAL A 120 -14.13 -5.59 14.80
CA VAL A 120 -14.42 -4.88 13.53
C VAL A 120 -15.29 -3.65 13.73
N LYS A 121 -16.17 -3.65 14.74
CA LYS A 121 -17.16 -2.58 14.95
C LYS A 121 -16.54 -1.17 15.02
N ARG A 122 -15.28 -1.05 15.47
CA ARG A 122 -14.58 0.25 15.58
C ARG A 122 -14.18 0.86 14.24
N PHE A 123 -14.20 0.08 13.16
CA PHE A 123 -13.88 0.53 11.80
C PHE A 123 -15.12 0.85 10.96
N LEU A 124 -16.30 0.41 11.40
CA LEU A 124 -17.55 0.59 10.66
C LEU A 124 -17.96 2.05 10.63
N TRP A 125 -18.27 2.55 9.44
CA TRP A 125 -18.92 3.84 9.28
C TRP A 125 -20.38 3.75 9.72
N LYS A 126 -20.88 4.81 10.36
CA LYS A 126 -22.26 4.91 10.84
C LYS A 126 -22.89 6.19 10.34
N ASN A 127 -24.14 6.14 9.89
CA ASN A 127 -24.87 7.31 9.38
C ASN A 127 -24.09 8.10 8.31
N LYS A 128 -23.38 7.38 7.44
CA LYS A 128 -22.48 7.91 6.39
C LYS A 128 -21.25 8.71 6.88
N VAL A 129 -20.90 8.59 8.15
CA VAL A 129 -19.72 9.24 8.75
C VAL A 129 -18.73 8.18 9.23
N PHE A 130 -17.43 8.44 9.05
CA PHE A 130 -16.37 7.60 9.59
C PHE A 130 -16.32 7.66 11.14
N PRO A 131 -15.74 6.65 11.81
CA PRO A 131 -15.60 6.68 13.27
C PRO A 131 -14.87 7.93 13.77
N GLU A 132 -15.31 8.48 14.91
CA GLU A 132 -14.71 9.66 15.51
C GLU A 132 -13.20 9.52 15.68
N ASN A 133 -12.47 10.61 15.50
CA ASN A 133 -11.01 10.68 15.58
C ASN A 133 -10.24 9.80 14.58
N ARG A 134 -10.90 9.21 13.57
CA ARG A 134 -10.24 8.36 12.55
C ARG A 134 -10.08 9.01 11.18
N GLY A 135 -10.30 10.32 11.07
CA GLY A 135 -10.24 11.04 9.80
C GLY A 135 -8.91 10.89 9.06
N ALA A 136 -7.79 10.86 9.79
CA ALA A 136 -6.44 10.72 9.23
C ALA A 136 -5.94 9.27 9.12
N HIS A 137 -6.71 8.30 9.61
CA HIS A 137 -6.38 6.87 9.49
C HIS A 137 -6.67 6.39 8.06
N PRO A 138 -6.00 5.33 7.58
CA PRO A 138 -6.33 4.73 6.29
C PRO A 138 -7.78 4.26 6.28
N VAL A 139 -8.45 4.44 5.15
CA VAL A 139 -9.76 3.83 4.93
C VAL A 139 -9.57 2.32 4.73
N VAL A 140 -10.37 1.53 5.42
CA VAL A 140 -10.41 0.05 5.35
C VAL A 140 -11.85 -0.41 5.13
N LEU A 141 -12.11 -1.73 5.05
CA LEU A 141 -13.45 -2.28 4.75
C LEU A 141 -14.02 -1.84 3.39
N VAL A 142 -13.13 -1.49 2.47
CA VAL A 142 -13.41 -1.24 1.06
C VAL A 142 -13.04 -2.48 0.25
N ASP A 143 -13.86 -2.83 -0.72
CA ASP A 143 -13.53 -3.88 -1.69
C ASP A 143 -12.65 -3.33 -2.83
N HIS A 144 -12.20 -4.20 -3.74
CA HIS A 144 -11.32 -3.76 -4.84
C HIS A 144 -12.00 -2.73 -5.76
N ALA A 145 -13.30 -2.93 -6.02
CA ALA A 145 -14.08 -2.04 -6.86
C ALA A 145 -14.26 -0.65 -6.21
N ASP A 146 -14.42 -0.58 -4.89
CA ASP A 146 -14.44 0.67 -4.12
C ASP A 146 -13.13 1.45 -4.27
N ALA A 147 -12.00 0.76 -4.08
CA ALA A 147 -10.67 1.35 -4.21
C ALA A 147 -10.43 1.88 -5.63
N LYS A 148 -10.78 1.08 -6.65
CA LYS A 148 -10.71 1.48 -8.06
C LYS A 148 -11.60 2.70 -8.37
N ALA A 149 -12.86 2.68 -7.92
CA ALA A 149 -13.81 3.76 -8.15
C ALA A 149 -13.33 5.08 -7.52
N TYR A 150 -12.76 5.02 -6.30
CA TYR A 150 -12.17 6.19 -5.66
C TYR A 150 -11.02 6.78 -6.49
N CYS A 151 -10.07 5.95 -6.93
CA CYS A 151 -8.95 6.45 -7.72
C CYS A 151 -9.43 7.02 -9.06
N GLN A 152 -10.37 6.37 -9.73
CA GLN A 152 -10.98 6.90 -10.96
C GLN A 152 -11.69 8.24 -10.74
N TRP A 153 -12.41 8.40 -9.63
CA TRP A 153 -13.04 9.68 -9.28
C TRP A 153 -12.02 10.80 -9.11
N ARG A 154 -10.82 10.51 -8.60
CA ARG A 154 -9.70 11.46 -8.54
C ARG A 154 -9.03 11.75 -9.88
N GLY A 155 -9.37 11.03 -10.96
CA GLY A 155 -8.65 11.09 -12.23
C GLY A 155 -7.37 10.25 -12.23
N LEU A 156 -7.28 9.25 -11.35
CA LEU A 156 -6.14 8.36 -11.13
C LEU A 156 -6.57 6.89 -11.33
N ARG A 157 -5.67 5.96 -11.00
CA ARG A 157 -5.91 4.51 -10.98
C ARG A 157 -5.30 3.88 -9.72
N LEU A 158 -5.55 2.60 -9.50
CA LEU A 158 -4.72 1.83 -8.56
C LEU A 158 -3.32 1.62 -9.16
N ALA A 159 -2.32 1.55 -8.31
CA ALA A 159 -0.98 1.11 -8.71
C ALA A 159 -1.02 -0.36 -9.14
N SER A 160 -0.21 -0.74 -10.13
CA SER A 160 0.10 -2.16 -10.34
C SER A 160 0.97 -2.68 -9.20
N GLU A 161 1.08 -4.00 -9.08
CA GLU A 161 2.01 -4.62 -8.14
C GLU A 161 3.46 -4.15 -8.38
N GLU A 162 3.90 -4.12 -9.64
CA GLU A 162 5.23 -3.68 -10.04
C GLU A 162 5.50 -2.23 -9.61
N GLU A 163 4.54 -1.34 -9.86
CA GLU A 163 4.65 0.07 -9.46
C GLU A 163 4.72 0.19 -7.95
N TRP A 164 3.79 -0.43 -7.23
CA TRP A 164 3.77 -0.39 -5.78
C TRP A 164 5.11 -0.90 -5.21
N GLU A 165 5.62 -2.01 -5.71
CA GLU A 165 6.85 -2.60 -5.22
C GLU A 165 8.07 -1.71 -5.53
N LYS A 166 8.19 -1.17 -6.75
CA LYS A 166 9.26 -0.21 -7.08
C LYS A 166 9.21 0.97 -6.14
N ALA A 167 8.03 1.56 -5.91
CA ALA A 167 7.84 2.68 -5.00
C ALA A 167 8.22 2.36 -3.54
N ALA A 168 8.06 1.09 -3.11
CA ALA A 168 8.46 0.63 -1.80
C ALA A 168 9.98 0.48 -1.69
N ARG A 169 10.61 -0.27 -2.61
CA ARG A 169 11.97 -0.81 -2.42
C ARG A 169 13.08 -0.16 -3.23
N GLY A 170 12.73 0.74 -4.15
CA GLY A 170 13.70 1.38 -5.04
C GLY A 170 14.26 0.46 -6.13
N ALA A 171 15.08 1.03 -7.01
CA ALA A 171 15.65 0.32 -8.16
C ALA A 171 16.49 -0.91 -7.76
N LYS A 172 17.21 -0.82 -6.62
CA LYS A 172 18.14 -1.84 -6.15
C LYS A 172 17.49 -3.02 -5.43
N GLY A 173 16.18 -2.99 -5.18
CA GLY A 173 15.46 -4.11 -4.59
C GLY A 173 15.72 -4.29 -3.08
N ARG A 174 15.61 -3.23 -2.27
CA ARG A 174 15.70 -3.37 -0.80
C ARG A 174 14.65 -4.35 -0.25
N ILE A 175 14.92 -4.98 0.89
CA ILE A 175 13.96 -5.90 1.52
C ILE A 175 12.77 -5.12 2.14
N PHE A 176 13.08 -4.04 2.85
CA PHE A 176 12.12 -3.10 3.42
C PHE A 176 12.30 -1.71 2.79
N PRO A 177 11.32 -0.79 2.93
CA PRO A 177 11.44 0.54 2.33
C PRO A 177 12.70 1.32 2.76
N TRP A 178 13.08 1.15 4.04
CA TRP A 178 14.24 1.82 4.63
C TRP A 178 15.58 1.11 4.41
N GLY A 179 15.60 -0.17 4.10
CA GLY A 179 16.84 -0.96 4.01
C GLY A 179 16.60 -2.47 4.07
N ASP A 180 17.66 -3.22 4.32
CA ASP A 180 17.61 -4.69 4.28
C ASP A 180 17.41 -5.35 5.64
N GLU A 181 17.56 -4.58 6.72
CA GLU A 181 17.33 -5.02 8.09
C GLU A 181 15.93 -4.64 8.58
N PHE A 182 15.27 -5.58 9.27
CA PHE A 182 14.01 -5.31 9.93
C PHE A 182 14.21 -4.39 11.15
N ILE A 183 13.44 -3.30 11.22
CA ILE A 183 13.44 -2.33 12.32
C ILE A 183 11.98 -2.13 12.76
N PRO A 184 11.56 -2.65 13.93
CA PRO A 184 10.16 -2.63 14.35
C PRO A 184 9.60 -1.23 14.60
N GLU A 185 10.45 -0.23 14.85
CA GLU A 185 10.04 1.16 15.07
C GLU A 185 9.71 1.93 13.78
N ASN A 186 10.02 1.35 12.61
CA ASN A 186 9.85 2.01 11.31
C ASN A 186 8.49 1.73 10.65
N LEU A 187 7.60 0.98 11.30
CA LEU A 187 6.31 0.59 10.76
C LEU A 187 5.28 0.32 11.86
N ASN A 188 4.01 0.37 11.49
CA ASN A 188 2.95 -0.23 12.30
C ASN A 188 2.79 -1.71 11.93
N SER A 189 3.17 -2.62 12.83
CA SER A 189 3.06 -4.06 12.63
C SER A 189 2.74 -4.78 13.94
N TYR A 190 2.60 -6.11 13.89
CA TYR A 190 2.33 -6.90 15.09
C TYR A 190 3.38 -6.67 16.21
N ASP A 191 4.63 -6.43 15.84
CA ASP A 191 5.75 -6.34 16.77
C ASP A 191 5.70 -5.10 17.68
N ALA A 192 5.31 -3.95 17.13
CA ALA A 192 5.32 -2.66 17.83
C ALA A 192 3.91 -2.18 18.21
N GLY A 193 2.86 -2.84 17.70
CA GLY A 193 1.49 -2.38 17.85
C GLY A 193 1.23 -1.06 17.09
N PRO A 194 0.10 -0.38 17.35
CA PRO A 194 -0.78 -0.51 18.52
C PRO A 194 -1.93 -1.52 18.37
N TYR A 195 -1.84 -2.48 17.44
CA TYR A 195 -2.93 -3.42 17.11
C TYR A 195 -4.20 -2.72 16.60
N ASP A 196 -3.98 -1.59 15.93
CA ASP A 196 -4.97 -0.80 15.22
C ASP A 196 -4.26 0.02 14.14
N THR A 197 -4.99 0.56 13.17
CA THR A 197 -4.41 1.56 12.26
C THR A 197 -4.11 2.83 13.05
N VAL A 198 -3.06 3.54 12.64
CA VAL A 198 -2.73 4.91 13.12
C VAL A 198 -2.94 5.92 12.00
N PRO A 199 -2.87 7.25 12.28
CA PRO A 199 -2.82 8.26 11.21
C PRO A 199 -1.70 7.96 10.21
N VAL A 200 -2.00 8.15 8.92
CA VAL A 200 -1.03 7.91 7.83
C VAL A 200 0.17 8.84 7.95
N GLY A 201 1.34 8.38 7.51
CA GLY A 201 2.55 9.21 7.45
C GLY A 201 3.25 9.43 8.79
N GLY A 202 2.96 8.62 9.81
CA GLY A 202 3.55 8.75 11.14
C GLY A 202 4.97 8.18 11.27
N TYR A 203 5.38 7.28 10.37
CA TYR A 203 6.66 6.58 10.44
C TYR A 203 7.72 7.24 9.55
N GLU A 204 8.33 8.32 10.04
CA GLU A 204 9.30 9.13 9.28
C GLU A 204 10.51 8.32 8.79
N LYS A 205 11.06 7.44 9.63
CA LYS A 205 12.16 6.54 9.29
C LYS A 205 11.72 5.34 8.45
N GLY A 206 10.41 5.14 8.31
CA GLY A 206 9.79 4.07 7.53
C GLY A 206 9.61 4.39 6.04
N LYS A 207 9.93 5.61 5.61
CA LYS A 207 9.77 6.04 4.23
C LYS A 207 10.61 5.21 3.26
N SER A 208 10.07 5.01 2.06
CA SER A 208 10.83 4.49 0.93
C SER A 208 11.88 5.51 0.45
N VAL A 209 12.78 5.06 -0.46
CA VAL A 209 13.75 5.95 -1.13
C VAL A 209 13.11 7.11 -1.90
N TYR A 210 11.82 7.01 -2.23
CA TYR A 210 11.06 8.05 -2.93
C TYR A 210 10.23 8.91 -1.98
N GLY A 211 10.39 8.73 -0.66
CA GLY A 211 9.67 9.50 0.36
C GLY A 211 8.22 9.03 0.59
N VAL A 212 7.86 7.83 0.13
CA VAL A 212 6.51 7.28 0.27
C VAL A 212 6.38 6.61 1.64
N TYR A 213 5.35 6.97 2.40
CA TYR A 213 5.10 6.44 3.75
C TYR A 213 4.28 5.15 3.71
N ASP A 214 4.36 4.41 4.81
CA ASP A 214 3.50 3.26 5.12
C ASP A 214 3.51 2.17 4.03
N MET A 215 4.64 2.02 3.32
CA MET A 215 4.83 0.96 2.32
C MET A 215 5.18 -0.39 2.98
N ALA A 216 5.29 -0.45 4.30
CA ALA A 216 5.42 -1.67 5.09
C ALA A 216 4.56 -1.53 6.35
N GLY A 217 3.73 -2.53 6.64
CA GLY A 217 2.78 -2.48 7.74
C GLY A 217 1.57 -1.55 7.48
N GLN A 218 0.98 -1.02 8.56
CA GLN A 218 -0.28 -0.29 8.55
C GLN A 218 -1.45 -1.12 8.02
N VAL A 219 -1.63 -1.20 6.70
CA VAL A 219 -2.66 -2.02 6.06
C VAL A 219 -2.12 -2.54 4.73
N PHE A 220 -2.53 -3.73 4.36
CA PHE A 220 -2.36 -4.22 3.00
C PHE A 220 -3.00 -3.24 2.02
N GLU A 221 -2.45 -3.17 0.81
CA GLU A 221 -2.92 -2.24 -0.20
C GLU A 221 -3.40 -2.95 -1.45
N TRP A 222 -4.64 -2.67 -1.87
CA TRP A 222 -5.15 -3.12 -3.16
C TRP A 222 -4.29 -2.59 -4.31
N THR A 223 -3.87 -3.50 -5.20
CA THR A 223 -3.25 -3.18 -6.48
C THR A 223 -4.21 -3.45 -7.64
N SER A 224 -3.90 -2.98 -8.84
CA SER A 224 -4.63 -3.33 -10.05
C SER A 224 -4.29 -4.71 -10.61
N THR A 225 -3.26 -5.39 -10.06
CA THR A 225 -2.74 -6.66 -10.60
C THR A 225 -3.60 -7.84 -10.14
N PRO A 226 -4.20 -8.61 -11.07
CA PRO A 226 -4.90 -9.85 -10.72
C PRO A 226 -3.92 -10.86 -10.10
N ALA A 227 -4.38 -11.62 -9.11
CA ALA A 227 -3.63 -12.77 -8.63
C ALA A 227 -3.82 -13.96 -9.59
N GLU A 228 -2.97 -14.99 -9.48
CA GLU A 228 -3.09 -16.22 -10.28
C GLU A 228 -4.46 -16.91 -10.08
N GLN A 229 -5.07 -16.78 -8.90
CA GLN A 229 -6.40 -17.34 -8.65
C GLN A 229 -7.50 -16.41 -9.18
N PRO A 230 -8.48 -16.93 -9.95
CA PRO A 230 -9.58 -16.13 -10.48
C PRO A 230 -10.36 -15.38 -9.40
N GLY A 231 -10.79 -14.15 -9.72
CA GLY A 231 -11.58 -13.31 -8.82
C GLY A 231 -10.79 -12.76 -7.62
N LYS A 232 -9.46 -12.80 -7.67
CA LYS A 232 -8.57 -12.22 -6.65
C LYS A 232 -7.63 -11.20 -7.25
N TYR A 233 -7.24 -10.22 -6.44
CA TYR A 233 -6.22 -9.23 -6.76
C TYR A 233 -5.09 -9.29 -5.74
N ILE A 234 -3.91 -8.88 -6.19
CA ILE A 234 -2.73 -8.77 -5.34
C ILE A 234 -2.91 -7.61 -4.37
N VAL A 235 -2.61 -7.89 -3.10
CA VAL A 235 -2.36 -6.88 -2.07
C VAL A 235 -0.92 -6.93 -1.60
N LYS A 236 -0.36 -5.77 -1.23
CA LYS A 236 1.05 -5.60 -0.82
C LYS A 236 1.17 -4.91 0.54
N GLY A 237 2.34 -5.02 1.17
CA GLY A 237 2.76 -4.21 2.33
C GLY A 237 2.56 -4.83 3.71
N GLY A 238 1.67 -5.81 3.87
CA GLY A 238 1.31 -6.31 5.20
C GLY A 238 0.50 -5.29 5.99
N SER A 239 0.20 -5.58 7.25
CA SER A 239 -0.66 -4.73 8.08
C SER A 239 -0.18 -4.61 9.53
N TRP A 240 -0.92 -3.84 10.34
CA TRP A 240 -0.68 -3.66 11.76
C TRP A 240 -0.78 -4.95 12.60
N ASP A 241 -1.30 -6.05 12.04
CA ASP A 241 -1.41 -7.36 12.70
C ASP A 241 -0.46 -8.42 12.15
N ASP A 242 0.29 -8.09 11.09
CA ASP A 242 1.15 -9.06 10.41
C ASP A 242 2.56 -9.08 11.02
N TYR A 243 3.18 -10.26 10.96
CA TYR A 243 4.57 -10.47 11.27
C TYR A 243 5.49 -9.95 10.15
N PRO A 244 6.76 -9.63 10.46
CA PRO A 244 7.61 -8.87 9.55
C PRO A 244 8.02 -9.58 8.26
N GLY A 245 7.91 -10.90 8.17
CA GLY A 245 8.09 -11.61 6.91
C GLY A 245 7.09 -11.16 5.84
N VAL A 246 5.88 -10.78 6.25
CA VAL A 246 4.77 -10.32 5.38
C VAL A 246 4.85 -8.82 5.09
N THR A 247 5.62 -8.04 5.86
CA THR A 247 5.78 -6.59 5.67
C THR A 247 6.96 -6.21 4.77
N ARG A 248 7.71 -7.21 4.26
CA ARG A 248 8.73 -6.99 3.23
C ARG A 248 8.09 -6.44 1.95
N ALA A 249 8.83 -5.61 1.22
CA ALA A 249 8.32 -4.96 0.01
C ALA A 249 7.92 -5.95 -1.10
N ALA A 250 8.62 -7.09 -1.19
CA ALA A 250 8.32 -8.14 -2.15
C ALA A 250 7.10 -9.00 -1.76
N ALA A 251 6.78 -9.09 -0.46
CA ALA A 251 5.71 -9.94 0.02
C ALA A 251 4.36 -9.51 -0.56
N HIS A 252 3.54 -10.50 -0.92
CA HIS A 252 2.26 -10.27 -1.57
C HIS A 252 1.25 -11.35 -1.24
N HIS A 253 -0.04 -11.02 -1.31
CA HIS A 253 -1.11 -11.99 -1.15
C HIS A 253 -2.22 -11.77 -2.17
N GLY A 254 -2.82 -12.86 -2.67
CA GLY A 254 -4.07 -12.80 -3.41
C GLY A 254 -5.27 -12.70 -2.46
N ARG A 255 -6.15 -11.71 -2.67
CA ARG A 255 -7.38 -11.53 -1.88
C ARG A 255 -8.62 -11.46 -2.78
N PRO A 256 -9.75 -12.11 -2.40
CA PRO A 256 -11.00 -12.03 -3.17
C PRO A 256 -11.42 -10.58 -3.41
N GLU A 257 -11.77 -10.24 -4.65
CA GLU A 257 -12.03 -8.85 -5.05
C GLU A 257 -13.16 -8.17 -4.25
N LYS A 258 -14.10 -8.97 -3.70
CA LYS A 258 -15.26 -8.50 -2.92
C LYS A 258 -15.03 -8.55 -1.40
N ILE A 259 -13.85 -8.95 -0.93
CA ILE A 259 -13.58 -8.98 0.51
C ILE A 259 -13.51 -7.55 1.05
N ARG A 260 -14.10 -7.35 2.23
CA ARG A 260 -14.00 -6.10 2.98
C ARG A 260 -13.27 -6.39 4.27
N HIS A 261 -11.99 -6.08 4.34
CA HIS A 261 -11.13 -6.43 5.47
C HIS A 261 -10.69 -5.18 6.24
N ILE A 262 -10.55 -5.29 7.56
CA ILE A 262 -10.02 -4.21 8.42
C ILE A 262 -8.50 -3.98 8.26
N LEU A 263 -7.85 -4.83 7.46
CA LEU A 263 -6.40 -4.83 7.24
C LEU A 263 -6.06 -4.46 5.79
N ILE A 264 -7.06 -4.11 4.96
CA ILE A 264 -6.82 -3.79 3.55
C ILE A 264 -7.38 -2.39 3.27
N GLY A 265 -6.49 -1.49 2.88
CA GLY A 265 -6.76 -0.17 2.31
C GLY A 265 -6.19 -0.09 0.89
N PHE A 266 -5.79 1.11 0.48
CA PHE A 266 -5.20 1.35 -0.84
C PHE A 266 -4.59 2.76 -0.96
N ARG A 267 -3.82 2.95 -2.02
CA ARG A 267 -3.36 4.25 -2.51
C ARG A 267 -3.54 4.35 -4.03
N CYS A 268 -3.56 5.56 -4.57
CA CYS A 268 -3.71 5.78 -6.01
C CYS A 268 -2.36 6.07 -6.69
N ALA A 269 -2.30 5.75 -7.98
CA ALA A 269 -1.21 6.09 -8.89
C ALA A 269 -1.77 6.75 -10.16
N GLY A 270 -0.94 7.51 -10.85
CA GLY A 270 -1.28 8.21 -12.08
C GLY A 270 -0.13 8.16 -13.07
N ASN A 271 -0.48 8.05 -14.35
CA ASN A 271 0.49 8.27 -15.42
C ASN A 271 0.90 9.73 -15.42
N ARG A 272 2.13 9.99 -15.88
CA ARG A 272 2.58 11.33 -16.19
C ARG A 272 2.06 11.77 -17.56
#